data_AF-A0A2E9GQR0-F1
#
_entry.id   AF-A0A2E9GQR0-F1
#
_cell.length_a   1.000
_cell.length_b   1.000
_cell.length_c   1.000
_cell.angle_alpha   90.00
_cell.angle_beta   90.00
_cell.angle_gamma   90.00
#
_symmetry.space_group_name_H-M   'P 1'
#
loop_
_entity.id
_entity.type
_entity.pdbx_description
1 polymer ?
#
loop_
_entity_poly.entity_id
_entity_poly.type
_entity_poly.pdbx_seq_one_letter_code
_entity_poly.pdbx_strand_id
1 'polypeptide(L)'
;MATKFCTPIGHLPPGTPVEVYKAAVEDSLGRLGTDYVDLVHIHSCDELDRLLDPNVHAAFAQLKQEGKARFLGFSTHTPNLINVANAAVADGRFDVMMLAYHPGIWAPIDDIIRRARAEQDMGVVAMKTLKGAKHRGLTDFEPYADSYAQAALKWALSNPDISCAVISFFEDQHVDEYIAASGLPFTPKDRAALDAYDARIAGSYCGPHCGQCLGACPEGLPIHDVLRQRMYFEDYGWEKEGLSQYSKLPRNAAACATCSAPCTGSCPYGIPIQERMVRAHDLLTIG
;
A
#
# COMPACT_ATOMS: atom_id res chain seq x y z
N MET A 1 -15.47 8.00 -9.82
CA MET A 1 -14.96 8.61 -8.57
C MET A 1 -15.01 7.60 -7.43
N ALA A 2 -14.04 7.62 -6.52
CA ALA A 2 -13.96 6.67 -5.42
C ALA A 2 -13.77 7.36 -4.06
N THR A 3 -14.27 6.74 -3.00
CA THR A 3 -13.99 7.12 -1.61
C THR A 3 -13.73 5.87 -0.75
N LYS A 4 -13.68 6.04 0.57
CA LYS A 4 -13.34 5.01 1.54
C LYS A 4 -14.14 5.15 2.84
N PHE A 5 -14.33 4.04 3.52
CA PHE A 5 -14.85 4.00 4.89
C PHE A 5 -13.79 4.47 5.90
N CYS A 6 -13.47 5.76 5.88
CA CYS A 6 -12.50 6.38 6.78
C CYS A 6 -12.98 7.76 7.24
N THR A 7 -12.51 8.13 8.41
CA THR A 7 -12.70 9.47 8.98
C THR A 7 -11.38 10.24 8.92
N PRO A 8 -11.38 11.56 9.17
CA PRO A 8 -10.13 12.33 9.30
C PRO A 8 -9.18 11.81 10.39
N ILE A 9 -9.70 11.07 11.37
CA ILE A 9 -8.92 10.57 12.51
C ILE A 9 -8.45 9.11 12.34
N GLY A 10 -8.86 8.41 11.28
CA GLY A 10 -8.36 7.08 10.96
C GLY A 10 -9.38 6.12 10.36
N HIS A 11 -9.00 4.84 10.34
CA HIS A 11 -9.84 3.73 9.90
C HIS A 11 -10.90 3.38 10.94
N LEU A 12 -12.07 2.97 10.47
CA LEU A 12 -13.16 2.51 11.35
C LEU A 12 -12.88 1.06 11.78
N PRO A 13 -12.84 0.75 13.09
CA PRO A 13 -12.56 -0.60 13.58
C PRO A 13 -13.72 -1.57 13.33
N PRO A 14 -13.48 -2.89 13.43
CA PRO A 14 -14.54 -3.88 13.41
C PRO A 14 -15.63 -3.61 14.46
N GLY A 15 -16.88 -3.89 14.12
CA GLY A 15 -18.05 -3.65 14.97
C GLY A 15 -18.54 -2.20 14.96
N THR A 16 -17.94 -1.33 14.16
CA THR A 16 -18.42 0.05 14.00
C THR A 16 -19.90 0.05 13.55
N PRO A 17 -20.79 0.86 14.15
CA PRO A 17 -22.20 0.88 13.76
C PRO A 17 -22.39 1.26 12.28
N VAL A 18 -23.39 0.66 11.63
CA VAL A 18 -23.75 0.90 10.22
C VAL A 18 -23.85 2.40 9.90
N GLU A 19 -24.54 3.17 10.74
CA GLU A 19 -24.73 4.62 10.52
C GLU A 19 -23.42 5.42 10.52
N VAL A 20 -22.40 4.97 11.25
CA VAL A 20 -21.08 5.63 11.28
C VAL A 20 -20.34 5.39 9.96
N TYR A 21 -20.42 4.18 9.40
CA TYR A 21 -19.89 3.91 8.06
C TYR A 21 -20.58 4.76 6.99
N LYS A 22 -21.91 4.88 7.06
CA LYS A 22 -22.69 5.71 6.13
C LYS A 22 -22.29 7.18 6.25
N ALA A 23 -22.23 7.71 7.48
CA ALA A 23 -21.83 9.10 7.73
C ALA A 23 -20.44 9.43 7.14
N ALA A 24 -19.46 8.52 7.22
CA ALA A 24 -18.15 8.72 6.61
C ALA A 24 -18.21 8.87 5.06
N VAL A 25 -19.15 8.18 4.43
CA VAL A 25 -19.41 8.30 2.98
C VAL A 25 -20.16 9.60 2.68
N GLU A 26 -21.20 9.96 3.43
CA GLU A 26 -21.91 11.25 3.29
C GLU A 26 -20.95 12.44 3.40
N ASP A 27 -20.07 12.43 4.40
CA ASP A 27 -19.05 13.46 4.59
C ASP A 27 -18.12 13.55 3.37
N SER A 28 -17.82 12.41 2.74
CA SER A 28 -17.03 12.38 1.50
C SER A 28 -17.80 12.94 0.32
N LEU A 29 -19.07 12.60 0.17
CA LEU A 29 -19.96 13.14 -0.87
C LEU A 29 -20.07 14.66 -0.76
N GLY A 30 -20.26 15.18 0.46
CA GLY A 30 -20.29 16.62 0.72
C GLY A 30 -18.99 17.34 0.33
N ARG A 31 -17.83 16.76 0.64
CA ARG A 31 -16.52 17.31 0.21
C ARG A 31 -16.30 17.25 -1.30
N LEU A 32 -16.79 16.19 -1.95
CA LEU A 32 -16.66 15.99 -3.39
C LEU A 32 -17.69 16.78 -4.21
N GLY A 33 -18.73 17.32 -3.57
CA GLY A 33 -19.79 18.07 -4.25
C GLY A 33 -20.64 17.20 -5.17
N THR A 34 -20.87 15.94 -4.79
CA THR A 34 -21.64 14.94 -5.54
C THR A 34 -22.66 14.26 -4.63
N ASP A 35 -23.65 13.59 -5.20
CA ASP A 35 -24.60 12.72 -4.51
C ASP A 35 -24.22 11.23 -4.60
N TYR A 36 -23.27 10.86 -5.46
CA TYR A 36 -22.80 9.48 -5.58
C TYR A 36 -21.29 9.33 -5.86
N VAL A 37 -20.76 8.16 -5.54
CA VAL A 37 -19.45 7.66 -5.97
C VAL A 37 -19.59 6.33 -6.69
N ASP A 38 -18.67 6.02 -7.59
CA ASP A 38 -18.65 4.72 -8.25
C ASP A 38 -18.14 3.62 -7.29
N LEU A 39 -17.17 3.94 -6.43
CA LEU A 39 -16.47 2.93 -5.62
C LEU A 39 -16.26 3.40 -4.17
N VAL A 40 -16.55 2.53 -3.21
CA VAL A 40 -16.19 2.73 -1.80
C VAL A 40 -15.25 1.62 -1.35
N HIS A 41 -14.09 1.98 -0.80
CA HIS A 41 -13.12 1.01 -0.28
C HIS A 41 -13.18 0.84 1.24
N ILE A 42 -13.07 -0.42 1.69
CA ILE A 42 -12.45 -0.73 2.99
C ILE A 42 -10.95 -0.45 2.85
N HIS A 43 -10.52 0.69 3.39
CA HIS A 43 -9.19 1.24 3.08
C HIS A 43 -8.11 0.69 4.01
N SER A 44 -6.94 0.40 3.43
CA SER A 44 -5.74 -0.12 4.10
C SER A 44 -6.04 -1.33 4.99
N CYS A 45 -6.84 -2.26 4.46
CA CYS A 45 -7.30 -3.46 5.14
C CYS A 45 -6.21 -4.51 5.22
N ASP A 46 -5.68 -4.70 6.42
CA ASP A 46 -4.70 -5.74 6.74
C ASP A 46 -5.24 -6.72 7.81
N GLU A 47 -6.52 -6.58 8.19
CA GLU A 47 -7.22 -7.35 9.22
C GLU A 47 -8.46 -8.03 8.64
N LEU A 48 -8.66 -9.31 8.94
CA LEU A 48 -9.76 -10.11 8.37
C LEU A 48 -11.12 -9.80 9.00
N ASP A 49 -11.15 -9.53 10.31
CA ASP A 49 -12.37 -9.14 11.02
C ASP A 49 -12.91 -7.80 10.50
N ARG A 50 -12.04 -6.86 10.13
CA ARG A 50 -12.42 -5.59 9.52
C ARG A 50 -12.88 -5.74 8.07
N LEU A 51 -12.24 -6.62 7.31
CA LEU A 51 -12.65 -6.95 5.93
C LEU A 51 -14.05 -7.57 5.90
N LEU A 52 -14.34 -8.47 6.84
CA LEU A 52 -15.53 -9.31 6.83
C LEU A 52 -16.65 -8.82 7.77
N ASP A 53 -16.46 -7.68 8.43
CA ASP A 53 -17.40 -7.12 9.41
C ASP A 53 -18.81 -6.97 8.82
N PRO A 54 -19.84 -7.64 9.36
CA PRO A 54 -21.20 -7.53 8.83
C PRO A 54 -21.72 -6.08 8.75
N ASN A 55 -21.25 -5.18 9.62
CA ASN A 55 -21.71 -3.79 9.63
C ASN A 55 -21.20 -2.97 8.43
N VAL A 56 -19.94 -3.15 7.99
CA VAL A 56 -19.43 -2.43 6.81
C VAL A 56 -20.14 -2.89 5.53
N HIS A 57 -20.43 -4.19 5.44
CA HIS A 57 -21.17 -4.78 4.33
C HIS A 57 -22.64 -4.34 4.32
N ALA A 58 -23.29 -4.29 5.48
CA ALA A 58 -24.65 -3.76 5.61
C ALA A 58 -24.72 -2.26 5.26
N ALA A 59 -23.72 -1.47 5.68
CA ALA A 59 -23.63 -0.06 5.32
C ALA A 59 -23.47 0.14 3.82
N PHE A 60 -22.60 -0.63 3.17
CA PHE A 60 -22.46 -0.59 1.71
C PHE A 60 -23.77 -0.97 1.00
N ALA A 61 -24.45 -2.03 1.45
CA ALA A 61 -25.72 -2.44 0.85
C ALA A 61 -26.79 -1.33 0.91
N GLN A 62 -26.88 -0.62 2.04
CA GLN A 62 -27.79 0.54 2.17
C GLN A 62 -27.37 1.70 1.27
N LEU A 63 -26.08 2.08 1.27
CA LEU A 63 -25.57 3.15 0.40
C LEU A 63 -25.82 2.85 -1.09
N LYS A 64 -25.70 1.58 -1.50
CA LYS A 64 -26.00 1.13 -2.86
C LYS A 64 -27.48 1.22 -3.18
N GLN A 65 -28.35 0.82 -2.24
CA GLN A 65 -29.80 0.97 -2.39
C GLN A 65 -30.23 2.45 -2.45
N GLU A 66 -29.56 3.32 -1.70
CA GLU A 66 -29.76 4.77 -1.71
C GLU A 66 -29.20 5.46 -2.97
N GLY A 67 -28.51 4.72 -3.85
CA GLY A 67 -27.92 5.26 -5.08
C GLY A 67 -26.61 6.02 -4.87
N LYS A 68 -26.03 5.98 -3.67
CA LYS A 68 -24.84 6.77 -3.28
C LYS A 68 -23.51 6.09 -3.58
N ALA A 69 -23.53 4.78 -3.78
CA ALA A 69 -22.36 3.97 -4.14
C ALA A 69 -22.74 2.87 -5.14
N ARG A 70 -21.83 2.52 -6.07
CA ARG A 70 -22.11 1.48 -7.09
C ARG A 70 -21.37 0.17 -6.79
N PHE A 71 -20.09 0.28 -6.41
CA PHE A 71 -19.17 -0.83 -6.23
C PHE A 71 -18.50 -0.79 -4.85
N LEU A 72 -18.30 -1.98 -4.27
CA LEU A 72 -17.54 -2.18 -3.05
C LEU A 72 -16.15 -2.67 -3.41
N GLY A 73 -15.15 -2.09 -2.79
CA GLY A 73 -13.81 -2.62 -2.85
C GLY A 73 -13.11 -2.63 -1.52
N PHE A 74 -11.86 -3.06 -1.57
CA PHE A 74 -10.93 -2.93 -0.47
C PHE A 74 -9.56 -2.56 -1.02
N SER A 75 -8.71 -1.99 -0.17
CA SER A 75 -7.30 -1.85 -0.49
C SER A 75 -6.46 -2.54 0.56
N THR A 76 -5.41 -3.26 0.14
CA THR A 76 -4.55 -4.02 1.04
C THR A 76 -3.10 -3.96 0.64
N HIS A 77 -2.22 -4.06 1.61
CA HIS A 77 -0.79 -4.14 1.39
C HIS A 77 -0.16 -4.99 2.50
N THR A 78 1.05 -4.68 2.90
CA THR A 78 1.71 -5.40 3.99
C THR A 78 1.12 -5.06 5.36
N PRO A 79 1.29 -5.96 6.34
CA PRO A 79 1.96 -7.26 6.21
C PRO A 79 1.04 -8.40 5.72
N ASN A 80 -0.28 -8.19 5.66
CA ASN A 80 -1.25 -9.27 5.55
C ASN A 80 -1.93 -9.41 4.17
N LEU A 81 -1.37 -8.77 3.14
CA LEU A 81 -1.88 -8.72 1.76
C LEU A 81 -2.47 -10.05 1.30
N ILE A 82 -1.67 -11.12 1.39
CA ILE A 82 -2.02 -12.43 0.84
C ILE A 82 -3.26 -13.02 1.50
N ASN A 83 -3.40 -12.88 2.83
CA ASN A 83 -4.54 -13.43 3.53
C ASN A 83 -5.80 -12.60 3.29
N VAL A 84 -5.67 -11.27 3.28
CA VAL A 84 -6.80 -10.37 3.00
C VAL A 84 -7.31 -10.58 1.56
N ALA A 85 -6.41 -10.65 0.58
CA ALA A 85 -6.80 -10.86 -0.81
C ALA A 85 -7.46 -12.23 -1.03
N ASN A 86 -6.92 -13.31 -0.43
CA ASN A 86 -7.56 -14.62 -0.49
C ASN A 86 -8.94 -14.64 0.18
N ALA A 87 -9.08 -13.99 1.34
CA ALA A 87 -10.34 -13.92 2.06
C ALA A 87 -11.40 -13.15 1.25
N ALA A 88 -11.02 -12.04 0.61
CA ALA A 88 -11.94 -11.28 -0.23
C ALA A 88 -12.42 -12.07 -1.46
N VAL A 89 -11.52 -12.81 -2.13
CA VAL A 89 -11.89 -13.68 -3.27
C VAL A 89 -12.83 -14.79 -2.82
N ALA A 90 -12.57 -15.41 -1.66
CA ALA A 90 -13.42 -16.47 -1.12
C ALA A 90 -14.80 -15.96 -0.65
N ASP A 91 -14.87 -14.72 -0.18
CA ASP A 91 -16.10 -14.10 0.32
C ASP A 91 -17.06 -13.68 -0.80
N GLY A 92 -16.54 -13.19 -1.94
CA GLY A 92 -17.31 -12.91 -3.15
C GLY A 92 -18.21 -11.67 -3.13
N ARG A 93 -18.15 -10.83 -2.08
CA ARG A 93 -18.91 -9.57 -2.01
C ARG A 93 -18.19 -8.35 -2.59
N PHE A 94 -16.96 -8.50 -3.06
CA PHE A 94 -16.13 -7.37 -3.51
C PHE A 94 -16.11 -7.25 -5.03
N ASP A 95 -16.31 -6.03 -5.54
CA ASP A 95 -16.22 -5.72 -6.97
C ASP A 95 -14.80 -5.30 -7.37
N VAL A 96 -14.03 -4.68 -6.45
CA VAL A 96 -12.68 -4.14 -6.74
C VAL A 96 -11.66 -4.46 -5.64
N MET A 97 -10.51 -4.99 -6.04
CA MET A 97 -9.33 -5.18 -5.19
C MET A 97 -8.22 -4.22 -5.61
N MET A 98 -7.82 -3.32 -4.71
CA MET A 98 -6.63 -2.49 -4.90
C MET A 98 -5.49 -3.02 -4.03
N LEU A 99 -4.43 -3.55 -4.65
CA LEU A 99 -3.34 -4.18 -3.92
C LEU A 99 -1.97 -3.62 -4.30
N ALA A 100 -1.01 -3.72 -3.39
CA ALA A 100 0.36 -3.40 -3.70
C ALA A 100 0.90 -4.41 -4.74
N TYR A 101 1.34 -3.93 -5.90
CA TYR A 101 1.81 -4.79 -7.00
C TYR A 101 3.01 -4.17 -7.71
N HIS A 102 4.16 -4.81 -7.57
CA HIS A 102 5.43 -4.41 -8.19
C HIS A 102 6.36 -5.64 -8.25
N PRO A 103 7.40 -5.65 -9.12
CA PRO A 103 8.22 -6.84 -9.33
C PRO A 103 8.99 -7.26 -8.06
N GLY A 104 9.29 -8.56 -7.95
CA GLY A 104 10.24 -9.10 -6.96
C GLY A 104 9.68 -9.31 -5.55
N ILE A 105 8.36 -9.37 -5.38
CA ILE A 105 7.72 -9.63 -4.09
C ILE A 105 6.33 -10.28 -4.25
N TRP A 106 5.87 -10.96 -3.19
CA TRP A 106 4.55 -11.61 -3.08
C TRP A 106 4.33 -12.68 -4.15
N ALA A 107 5.21 -13.68 -4.19
CA ALA A 107 5.14 -14.78 -5.17
C ALA A 107 3.73 -15.39 -5.42
N PRO A 108 2.83 -15.58 -4.42
CA PRO A 108 1.50 -16.14 -4.71
C PRO A 108 0.49 -15.12 -5.28
N ILE A 109 0.85 -13.85 -5.44
CA ILE A 109 -0.12 -12.79 -5.76
C ILE A 109 -0.77 -12.95 -7.13
N ASP A 110 -0.03 -13.44 -8.13
CA ASP A 110 -0.56 -13.60 -9.50
C ASP A 110 -1.67 -14.68 -9.57
N ASP A 111 -1.57 -15.74 -8.75
CA ASP A 111 -2.66 -16.72 -8.63
C ASP A 111 -3.92 -16.09 -8.05
N ILE A 112 -3.77 -15.28 -6.99
CA ILE A 112 -4.88 -14.60 -6.33
C ILE A 112 -5.54 -13.60 -7.28
N ILE A 113 -4.75 -12.83 -8.03
CA ILE A 113 -5.24 -11.86 -9.03
C ILE A 113 -6.05 -12.59 -10.12
N ARG A 114 -5.50 -13.67 -10.68
CA ARG A 114 -6.19 -14.48 -11.69
C ARG A 114 -7.50 -15.05 -11.15
N ARG A 115 -7.50 -15.57 -9.91
CA ARG A 115 -8.71 -16.10 -9.25
C ARG A 115 -9.75 -15.01 -8.99
N ALA A 116 -9.34 -13.84 -8.53
CA ALA A 116 -10.23 -12.69 -8.33
C ALA A 116 -11.00 -12.36 -9.62
N ARG A 117 -10.30 -12.36 -10.76
CA ARG A 117 -10.95 -12.12 -12.05
C ARG A 117 -11.80 -13.30 -12.51
N ALA A 118 -11.25 -14.51 -12.51
CA ALA A 118 -11.89 -15.68 -13.10
C ALA A 118 -13.10 -16.20 -12.29
N GLU A 119 -13.03 -16.09 -10.96
CA GLU A 119 -14.05 -16.61 -10.05
C GLU A 119 -15.10 -15.55 -9.67
N GLN A 120 -14.73 -14.25 -9.63
CA GLN A 120 -15.57 -13.18 -9.06
C GLN A 120 -15.83 -12.00 -10.00
N ASP A 121 -15.27 -11.98 -11.22
CA ASP A 121 -15.29 -10.81 -12.12
C ASP A 121 -14.78 -9.52 -11.43
N MET A 122 -13.82 -9.68 -10.51
CA MET A 122 -13.32 -8.59 -9.70
C MET A 122 -12.31 -7.73 -10.47
N GLY A 123 -12.51 -6.41 -10.46
CA GLY A 123 -11.52 -5.46 -10.99
C GLY A 123 -10.30 -5.40 -10.09
N VAL A 124 -9.10 -5.47 -10.66
CA VAL A 124 -7.85 -5.43 -9.89
C VAL A 124 -7.05 -4.17 -10.23
N VAL A 125 -6.75 -3.39 -9.19
CA VAL A 125 -6.04 -2.12 -9.30
C VAL A 125 -4.65 -2.26 -8.68
N ALA A 126 -3.61 -2.10 -9.49
CA ALA A 126 -2.22 -2.12 -9.04
C ALA A 126 -1.87 -0.77 -8.39
N MET A 127 -1.51 -0.76 -7.11
CA MET A 127 -0.93 0.39 -6.43
C MET A 127 0.51 0.14 -5.99
N LYS A 128 1.23 1.21 -5.62
CA LYS A 128 2.64 1.15 -5.18
C LYS A 128 3.56 0.50 -6.23
N THR A 129 3.24 0.70 -7.51
CA THR A 129 3.97 0.12 -8.66
C THR A 129 5.45 0.46 -8.67
N LEU A 130 5.83 1.59 -8.06
CA LEU A 130 7.21 2.07 -8.05
C LEU A 130 8.10 1.53 -6.92
N LYS A 131 7.66 0.53 -6.13
CA LYS A 131 8.50 -0.07 -5.07
C LYS A 131 9.12 0.98 -4.11
N GLY A 132 8.32 1.99 -3.74
CA GLY A 132 8.78 3.06 -2.86
C GLY A 132 9.84 3.99 -3.47
N ALA A 133 10.01 3.99 -4.80
CA ALA A 133 10.87 4.97 -5.46
C ALA A 133 10.50 6.38 -5.02
N LYS A 134 11.52 7.13 -4.60
CA LYS A 134 11.40 8.55 -4.37
C LYS A 134 11.11 9.15 -5.73
N HIS A 135 9.87 9.51 -6.03
CA HIS A 135 9.55 10.20 -7.29
C HIS A 135 10.46 11.43 -7.50
N ARG A 136 10.92 12.06 -6.41
CA ARG A 136 11.90 13.17 -6.40
C ARG A 136 13.38 12.76 -6.56
N GLY A 137 13.70 11.47 -6.64
CA GLY A 137 15.06 10.92 -6.69
C GLY A 137 15.33 10.00 -7.88
N LEU A 138 14.39 9.94 -8.83
CA LEU A 138 14.63 9.27 -10.11
C LEU A 138 15.50 10.12 -11.05
N THR A 139 15.58 11.44 -10.86
CA THR A 139 16.47 12.34 -11.62
C THR A 139 17.95 11.94 -11.52
N ASP A 140 18.36 11.34 -10.40
CA ASP A 140 19.73 10.83 -10.21
C ASP A 140 19.91 9.40 -10.75
N PHE A 141 18.86 8.80 -11.32
CA PHE A 141 18.84 7.46 -11.89
C PHE A 141 19.08 7.51 -13.41
N GLU A 142 20.05 8.30 -13.85
CA GLU A 142 20.51 8.32 -15.26
C GLU A 142 21.16 6.98 -15.66
N PRO A 143 20.94 6.48 -16.89
CA PRO A 143 20.18 7.05 -18.02
C PRO A 143 18.68 6.66 -18.02
N TYR A 144 18.12 6.29 -16.87
CA TYR A 144 16.86 5.57 -16.74
C TYR A 144 15.77 6.31 -15.96
N ALA A 145 15.99 7.57 -15.58
CA ALA A 145 15.09 8.37 -14.74
C ALA A 145 13.63 8.29 -15.22
N ASP A 146 13.39 8.72 -16.46
CA ASP A 146 12.09 8.68 -17.14
C ASP A 146 11.66 7.25 -17.53
N SER A 147 12.58 6.29 -17.49
CA SER A 147 12.31 4.92 -17.91
C SER A 147 11.82 4.03 -16.78
N TYR A 148 12.13 4.36 -15.51
CA TYR A 148 11.76 3.48 -14.39
C TYR A 148 10.26 3.51 -14.12
N ALA A 149 9.64 4.69 -14.01
CA ALA A 149 8.21 4.77 -13.74
C ALA A 149 7.39 4.20 -14.91
N GLN A 150 7.83 4.47 -16.14
CA GLN A 150 7.29 3.83 -17.34
C GLN A 150 7.46 2.30 -17.33
N ALA A 151 8.65 1.80 -17.00
CA ALA A 151 8.91 0.37 -16.92
C ALA A 151 8.05 -0.31 -15.84
N ALA A 152 7.89 0.32 -14.69
CA ALA A 152 7.06 -0.16 -13.60
C ALA A 152 5.56 -0.19 -13.97
N LEU A 153 5.07 0.86 -14.64
CA LEU A 153 3.71 0.90 -15.16
C LEU A 153 3.48 -0.23 -16.18
N LYS A 154 4.36 -0.33 -17.19
CA LYS A 154 4.27 -1.36 -18.23
C LYS A 154 4.39 -2.77 -17.67
N TRP A 155 5.24 -2.98 -16.66
CA TRP A 155 5.32 -4.26 -15.97
C TRP A 155 4.00 -4.61 -15.29
N ALA A 156 3.44 -3.69 -14.50
CA ALA A 156 2.18 -3.93 -13.79
C ALA A 156 1.02 -4.23 -14.77
N LEU A 157 0.94 -3.48 -15.87
CA LEU A 157 -0.09 -3.64 -16.90
C LEU A 157 0.20 -4.77 -17.91
N SER A 158 1.36 -5.42 -17.84
CA SER A 158 1.65 -6.60 -18.66
C SER A 158 0.91 -7.85 -18.16
N ASN A 159 0.49 -7.86 -16.90
CA ASN A 159 -0.41 -8.87 -16.38
C ASN A 159 -1.83 -8.58 -16.91
N PRO A 160 -2.41 -9.48 -17.75
CA PRO A 160 -3.71 -9.23 -18.36
C PRO A 160 -4.85 -9.15 -17.34
N ASP A 161 -4.65 -9.67 -16.13
CA ASP A 161 -5.64 -9.68 -15.04
C ASP A 161 -5.60 -8.43 -14.15
N ILE A 162 -4.66 -7.51 -14.39
CA ILE A 162 -4.68 -6.16 -13.81
C ILE A 162 -5.54 -5.25 -14.68
N SER A 163 -6.55 -4.61 -14.08
CA SER A 163 -7.49 -3.72 -14.78
C SER A 163 -6.92 -2.31 -15.00
N CYS A 164 -6.22 -1.76 -14.00
CA CYS A 164 -5.53 -0.47 -14.11
C CYS A 164 -4.47 -0.32 -13.02
N ALA A 165 -3.69 0.76 -13.09
CA ALA A 165 -2.71 1.13 -12.07
C ALA A 165 -3.02 2.51 -11.48
N VAL A 166 -2.87 2.65 -10.17
CA VAL A 166 -2.88 3.95 -9.48
C VAL A 166 -1.47 4.52 -9.52
N ILE A 167 -1.35 5.65 -10.21
CA ILE A 167 -0.13 6.44 -10.30
C ILE A 167 -0.19 7.64 -9.35
N SER A 168 0.96 8.10 -8.89
CA SER A 168 1.09 9.33 -8.12
C SER A 168 1.88 10.34 -8.93
N PHE A 169 1.43 11.59 -8.92
CA PHE A 169 2.10 12.70 -9.57
C PHE A 169 1.97 13.95 -8.70
N PHE A 170 2.93 14.86 -8.85
CA PHE A 170 3.03 16.11 -8.09
C PHE A 170 3.27 17.32 -9.01
N GLU A 171 3.53 17.05 -10.29
CA GLU A 171 3.83 17.99 -11.36
C GLU A 171 3.17 17.44 -12.62
N ASP A 172 2.72 18.33 -13.51
CA ASP A 172 1.97 17.95 -14.71
C ASP A 172 2.80 17.06 -15.66
N GLN A 173 4.12 17.25 -15.71
CA GLN A 173 5.02 16.46 -16.55
C GLN A 173 5.03 14.96 -16.20
N HIS A 174 4.77 14.59 -14.94
CA HIS A 174 4.66 13.18 -14.56
C HIS A 174 3.44 12.53 -15.24
N VAL A 175 2.38 13.28 -15.55
CA VAL A 175 1.23 12.75 -16.28
C VAL A 175 1.63 12.40 -17.71
N ASP A 176 2.38 13.27 -18.38
CA ASP A 176 2.91 13.04 -19.73
C ASP A 176 3.80 11.79 -19.78
N GLU A 177 4.62 11.56 -18.74
CA GLU A 177 5.46 10.37 -18.61
C GLU A 177 4.62 9.07 -18.65
N TYR A 178 3.53 9.02 -17.89
CA TYR A 178 2.64 7.86 -17.86
C TYR A 178 1.79 7.72 -19.13
N ILE A 179 1.35 8.83 -19.72
CA ILE A 179 0.63 8.82 -21.00
C ILE A 179 1.52 8.24 -22.10
N ALA A 180 2.80 8.63 -22.15
CA ALA A 180 3.76 8.13 -23.14
C ALA A 180 4.00 6.61 -23.03
N ALA A 181 3.86 6.03 -21.83
CA ALA A 181 4.00 4.59 -21.62
C ALA A 181 2.68 3.80 -21.76
N SER A 182 1.53 4.47 -21.65
CA SER A 182 0.21 3.83 -21.67
C SER A 182 -0.02 3.05 -22.97
N GLY A 183 -0.43 1.78 -22.85
CA GLY A 183 -0.70 0.89 -23.97
C GLY A 183 0.54 0.34 -24.68
N LEU A 184 1.76 0.71 -24.28
CA LEU A 184 2.99 0.13 -24.83
C LEU A 184 3.36 -1.19 -24.13
N PRO A 185 3.94 -2.16 -24.87
CA PRO A 185 4.35 -3.42 -24.28
C PRO A 185 5.57 -3.27 -23.36
N PHE A 186 5.66 -4.14 -22.37
CA PHE A 186 6.86 -4.29 -21.54
C PHE A 186 8.00 -4.91 -22.35
N THR A 187 9.18 -4.29 -22.32
CA THR A 187 10.34 -4.66 -23.15
C THR A 187 11.56 -5.10 -22.33
N PRO A 188 12.58 -5.71 -22.94
CA PRO A 188 13.85 -6.00 -22.27
C PRO A 188 14.56 -4.75 -21.70
N LYS A 189 14.40 -3.57 -22.34
CA LYS A 189 14.92 -2.29 -21.82
C LYS A 189 14.26 -1.93 -20.49
N ASP A 190 12.96 -2.13 -20.39
CA ASP A 190 12.19 -1.89 -19.18
C ASP A 190 12.61 -2.84 -18.06
N ARG A 191 12.84 -4.11 -18.39
CA ARG A 191 13.38 -5.09 -17.44
C ARG A 191 14.73 -4.65 -16.88
N ALA A 192 15.64 -4.19 -17.73
CA ALA A 192 16.94 -3.69 -17.31
C ALA A 192 16.84 -2.47 -16.39
N ALA A 193 15.91 -1.54 -16.65
CA ALA A 193 15.67 -0.39 -15.76
C ALA A 193 15.18 -0.82 -14.37
N LEU A 194 14.25 -1.77 -14.32
CA LEU A 194 13.75 -2.33 -13.06
C LEU A 194 14.85 -3.07 -12.29
N ASP A 195 15.71 -3.84 -12.97
CA ASP A 195 16.82 -4.56 -12.37
C ASP A 195 17.91 -3.63 -11.83
N ALA A 196 18.24 -2.58 -12.59
CA ALA A 196 19.17 -1.55 -12.14
C ALA A 196 18.67 -0.84 -10.87
N TYR A 197 17.35 -0.58 -10.78
CA TYR A 197 16.76 -0.02 -9.58
C TYR A 197 16.83 -1.01 -8.41
N ASP A 198 16.47 -2.28 -8.62
CA ASP A 198 16.54 -3.31 -7.59
C ASP A 198 17.96 -3.50 -7.04
N ALA A 199 18.98 -3.45 -7.91
CA ALA A 199 20.37 -3.47 -7.50
C ALA A 199 20.76 -2.24 -6.66
N ARG A 200 20.26 -1.05 -7.00
CA ARG A 200 20.52 0.20 -6.27
C ARG A 200 19.92 0.20 -4.86
N ILE A 201 18.73 -0.39 -4.70
CA ILE A 201 18.03 -0.40 -3.41
C ILE A 201 18.31 -1.65 -2.58
N ALA A 202 19.08 -2.62 -3.09
CA ALA A 202 19.46 -3.83 -2.39
C ALA A 202 20.07 -3.53 -1.01
N GLY A 203 19.66 -4.28 0.01
CA GLY A 203 20.08 -4.06 1.41
C GLY A 203 19.51 -2.77 2.06
N SER A 204 18.81 -1.92 1.30
CA SER A 204 18.23 -0.67 1.80
C SER A 204 16.71 -0.60 1.71
N TYR A 205 16.07 -1.46 0.92
CA TYR A 205 14.62 -1.53 0.82
C TYR A 205 14.05 -2.46 1.89
N CYS A 206 13.30 -1.89 2.84
CA CYS A 206 12.53 -2.69 3.79
C CYS A 206 11.30 -3.22 3.05
N GLY A 207 11.46 -4.33 2.33
CA GLY A 207 10.48 -4.81 1.38
C GLY A 207 9.06 -4.75 1.93
N PRO A 208 8.24 -3.94 1.26
CA PRO A 208 7.45 -2.83 1.78
C PRO A 208 6.91 -3.10 3.18
N HIS A 209 7.75 -3.10 4.21
CA HIS A 209 7.34 -3.31 5.60
C HIS A 209 6.65 -4.68 5.83
N CYS A 210 7.15 -5.76 5.22
CA CYS A 210 6.54 -7.10 5.18
C CYS A 210 6.31 -7.81 6.53
N GLY A 211 6.89 -7.33 7.62
CA GLY A 211 6.67 -7.90 8.96
C GLY A 211 7.35 -9.24 9.28
N GLN A 212 8.13 -9.83 8.36
CA GLN A 212 8.81 -11.14 8.58
C GLN A 212 9.74 -11.15 9.81
N CYS A 213 10.25 -9.98 10.20
CA CYS A 213 11.12 -9.81 11.36
C CYS A 213 10.38 -9.74 12.71
N LEU A 214 9.06 -9.54 12.72
CA LEU A 214 8.30 -9.20 13.94
C LEU A 214 8.35 -10.33 14.97
N GLY A 215 8.19 -11.58 14.54
CA GLY A 215 8.23 -12.75 15.42
C GLY A 215 9.61 -13.03 16.04
N ALA A 216 10.68 -12.48 15.45
CA ALA A 216 12.03 -12.62 15.96
C ALA A 216 12.43 -11.47 16.91
N CYS A 217 11.60 -10.45 17.08
CA CYS A 217 11.94 -9.32 17.94
C CYS A 217 11.74 -9.68 19.42
N PRO A 218 12.80 -9.72 20.27
CA PRO A 218 12.65 -10.06 21.69
C PRO A 218 11.83 -9.03 22.47
N GLU A 219 11.83 -7.80 21.99
CA GLU A 219 11.11 -6.66 22.57
C GLU A 219 9.68 -6.50 22.02
N GLY A 220 9.28 -7.35 21.07
CA GLY A 220 7.96 -7.27 20.42
C GLY A 220 7.68 -5.91 19.77
N LEU A 221 8.70 -5.28 19.18
CA LEU A 221 8.57 -3.96 18.56
C LEU A 221 7.87 -4.03 17.21
N PRO A 222 7.07 -3.02 16.84
CA PRO A 222 6.47 -2.92 15.51
C PRO A 222 7.52 -2.44 14.48
N ILE A 223 8.53 -3.27 14.19
CA ILE A 223 9.67 -2.92 13.32
C ILE A 223 9.21 -2.36 11.97
N HIS A 224 8.22 -3.01 11.37
CA HIS A 224 7.64 -2.60 10.10
C HIS A 224 7.06 -1.17 10.13
N ASP A 225 6.31 -0.79 11.18
CA ASP A 225 5.77 0.55 11.33
C ASP A 225 6.86 1.58 11.61
N VAL A 226 7.83 1.27 12.47
CA VAL A 226 8.95 2.19 12.74
C VAL A 226 9.70 2.53 11.46
N LEU A 227 10.03 1.52 10.66
CA LEU A 227 10.72 1.72 9.38
C LEU A 227 9.83 2.40 8.33
N ARG A 228 8.50 2.34 8.48
CA ARG A 228 7.53 3.09 7.66
C ARG A 228 7.51 4.56 8.05
N GLN A 229 7.53 4.87 9.33
CA GLN A 229 7.58 6.27 9.79
C GLN A 229 8.91 6.93 9.45
N ARG A 230 10.02 6.19 9.54
CA ARG A 230 11.33 6.62 9.02
C ARG A 230 11.24 6.96 7.53
N MET A 231 10.61 6.09 6.73
CA MET A 231 10.43 6.33 5.29
C MET A 231 9.60 7.60 5.04
N TYR A 232 8.51 7.83 5.79
CA TYR A 232 7.76 9.08 5.67
C TYR A 232 8.61 10.31 5.97
N PHE A 233 9.41 10.26 7.03
CA PHE A 233 10.30 11.35 7.39
C PHE A 233 11.40 11.57 6.34
N GLU A 234 12.25 10.57 6.09
CA GLU A 234 13.47 10.73 5.29
C GLU A 234 13.25 10.61 3.77
N ASP A 235 12.38 9.68 3.36
CA ASP A 235 12.26 9.31 1.96
C ASP A 235 11.17 10.14 1.26
N TYR A 236 10.09 10.49 1.96
CA TYR A 236 8.98 11.30 1.42
C TYR A 236 9.05 12.78 1.83
N GLY A 237 9.88 13.14 2.82
CA GLY A 237 9.94 14.50 3.36
C GLY A 237 8.68 14.90 4.15
N TRP A 238 7.89 13.92 4.59
CA TRP A 238 6.69 14.13 5.41
C TRP A 238 7.05 14.07 6.89
N GLU A 239 7.95 14.95 7.31
CA GLU A 239 8.56 14.94 8.64
C GLU A 239 7.52 14.94 9.77
N LYS A 240 6.54 15.84 9.70
CA LYS A 240 5.44 15.94 10.68
C LYS A 240 4.63 14.65 10.79
N GLU A 241 4.38 13.99 9.66
CA GLU A 241 3.64 12.73 9.63
C GLU A 241 4.47 11.60 10.25
N GLY A 242 5.75 11.50 9.88
CA GLY A 242 6.69 10.54 10.46
C GLY A 242 6.75 10.65 11.99
N LEU A 243 6.93 11.87 12.51
CA LEU A 243 6.97 12.15 13.96
C LEU A 243 5.63 11.79 14.65
N SER A 244 4.52 12.28 14.10
CA SER A 244 3.17 12.07 14.65
C SER A 244 2.77 10.60 14.68
N GLN A 245 3.10 9.82 13.66
CA GLN A 245 2.79 8.40 13.62
C GLN A 245 3.71 7.60 14.54
N TYR A 246 4.99 7.98 14.64
CA TYR A 246 5.93 7.32 15.54
C TYR A 246 5.52 7.50 17.01
N SER A 247 5.07 8.68 17.41
CA SER A 247 4.64 8.98 18.79
C SER A 247 3.40 8.19 19.22
N LYS A 248 2.63 7.65 18.27
CA LYS A 248 1.43 6.83 18.53
C LYS A 248 1.74 5.34 18.67
N LEU A 249 2.96 4.91 18.39
CA LEU A 249 3.33 3.50 18.48
C LEU A 249 3.28 3.02 19.93
N PRO A 250 2.78 1.79 20.18
CA PRO A 250 2.69 1.25 21.53
C PRO A 250 4.07 1.01 22.17
N ARG A 251 5.10 0.80 21.33
CA ARG A 251 6.50 0.66 21.72
C ARG A 251 7.39 1.33 20.68
N ASN A 252 8.37 2.10 21.15
CA ASN A 252 9.34 2.78 20.31
C ASN A 252 10.62 1.93 20.15
N ALA A 253 11.58 2.43 19.37
CA ALA A 253 12.78 1.70 18.99
C ALA A 253 14.00 1.94 19.93
N ALA A 254 13.80 2.56 21.11
CA ALA A 254 14.88 2.86 22.05
C ALA A 254 15.68 1.59 22.45
N ALA A 255 14.98 0.48 22.69
CA ALA A 255 15.59 -0.78 23.10
C ALA A 255 16.51 -1.40 22.03
N CYS A 256 16.44 -0.95 20.77
CA CYS A 256 17.30 -1.46 19.70
C CYS A 256 18.79 -1.12 19.92
N ALA A 257 19.12 -0.07 20.65
CA ALA A 257 20.51 0.37 20.87
C ALA A 257 21.39 -0.69 21.57
N THR A 258 20.79 -1.53 22.42
CA THR A 258 21.49 -2.55 23.20
C THR A 258 21.06 -3.98 22.85
N CYS A 259 20.23 -4.15 21.82
CA CYS A 259 19.69 -5.45 21.42
C CYS A 259 20.74 -6.31 20.68
N SER A 260 20.61 -7.64 20.73
CA SER A 260 21.40 -8.56 19.89
C SER A 260 20.87 -8.69 18.44
N ALA A 261 19.74 -8.06 18.15
CA ALA A 261 19.11 -7.96 16.83
C ALA A 261 18.88 -9.27 16.05
N PRO A 262 18.30 -10.32 16.67
CA PRO A 262 17.97 -11.58 15.98
C PRO A 262 17.06 -11.39 14.76
N CYS A 263 16.22 -10.35 14.77
CA CYS A 263 15.37 -9.95 13.65
C CYS A 263 16.13 -9.70 12.33
N THR A 264 17.40 -9.30 12.37
CA THR A 264 18.23 -9.09 11.18
C THR A 264 18.39 -10.39 10.38
N GLY A 265 18.56 -11.53 11.07
CA GLY A 265 18.66 -12.84 10.43
C GLY A 265 17.34 -13.34 9.82
N SER A 266 16.21 -12.78 10.22
CA SER A 266 14.89 -13.09 9.67
C SER A 266 14.52 -12.18 8.49
N CYS A 267 15.36 -11.21 8.11
CA CYS A 267 15.04 -10.29 7.03
C CYS A 267 15.28 -10.94 5.65
N PRO A 268 14.25 -11.17 4.82
CA PRO A 268 14.45 -11.72 3.48
C PRO A 268 15.14 -10.74 2.52
N TYR A 269 15.22 -9.46 2.89
CA TYR A 269 15.84 -8.39 2.09
C TYR A 269 17.23 -7.98 2.59
N GLY A 270 17.72 -8.61 3.66
CA GLY A 270 19.06 -8.38 4.19
C GLY A 270 19.33 -6.95 4.67
N ILE A 271 18.30 -6.20 5.10
CA ILE A 271 18.51 -4.84 5.59
C ILE A 271 19.13 -4.86 7.00
N PRO A 272 19.97 -3.87 7.37
CA PRO A 272 20.52 -3.75 8.72
C PRO A 272 19.43 -3.23 9.68
N ILE A 273 18.55 -4.14 10.15
CA ILE A 273 17.35 -3.76 10.92
C ILE A 273 17.72 -2.95 12.17
N GLN A 274 18.69 -3.42 12.97
CA GLN A 274 19.06 -2.73 14.21
C GLN A 274 19.52 -1.30 13.97
N GLU A 275 20.50 -1.12 13.09
CA GLU A 275 21.04 0.19 12.74
C GLU A 275 19.94 1.14 12.28
N ARG A 276 19.04 0.65 11.43
CA ARG A 276 17.91 1.44 10.91
C ARG A 276 16.89 1.78 11.97
N MET A 277 16.63 0.88 12.90
CA MET A 277 15.70 1.11 14.00
C MET A 277 16.26 2.12 15.01
N VAL A 278 17.56 2.04 15.33
CA VAL A 278 18.25 3.03 16.18
C VAL A 278 18.23 4.40 15.51
N ARG A 279 18.65 4.50 14.25
CA ARG A 279 18.60 5.75 13.50
C ARG A 279 17.17 6.30 13.39
N ALA A 280 16.18 5.44 13.14
CA ALA A 280 14.78 5.85 13.11
C ALA A 280 14.32 6.40 14.47
N HIS A 281 14.75 5.79 15.59
CA HIS A 281 14.47 6.32 16.92
C HIS A 281 15.05 7.73 17.09
N ASP A 282 16.33 7.91 16.76
CA ASP A 282 17.03 9.19 16.91
C ASP A 282 16.34 10.27 16.06
N LEU A 283 16.01 9.97 14.81
CA LEU A 283 15.34 10.91 13.91
C LEU A 283 13.92 11.26 14.36
N LEU A 284 13.16 10.28 14.84
CA LEU A 284 11.71 10.44 15.09
C LEU A 284 11.39 10.85 16.53
N THR A 285 12.40 11.00 17.38
CA THR A 285 12.25 11.51 18.75
C THR A 285 12.86 12.89 18.95
N ILE A 286 13.66 13.38 18.01
CA ILE A 286 14.12 14.77 18.00
C ILE A 286 12.97 15.65 17.51
N GLY A 287 12.19 16.10 18.48
CA GLY A 287 11.16 17.15 18.42
C GLY A 287 11.09 17.86 19.76
#